data_AF-A0AAU3WMW4-F1
#
_entry.id   AF-A0AAU3WMW4-F1
#
_cell.length_a   1.000
_cell.length_b   1.000
_cell.length_c   1.000
_cell.angle_alpha   90.00
_cell.angle_beta   90.00
_cell.angle_gamma   90.00
#
_symmetry.space_group_name_H-M   'P 1'
#
loop_
_entity.id
_entity.type
_entity.pdbx_description
1 polymer ?
#
loop_
_entity_poly.entity_id
_entity_poly.type
_entity_poly.pdbx_seq_one_letter_code
_entity_poly.pdbx_strand_id
1 'polypeptide(L)'
;MASLAVTTFAVRLKYPLDTWIPVLDFLQVEPARFPQYAAFFILGILAHRHDWLNRFDARTGWLWLTGGLLGVALLFAVGQDAPAFGPGGLNGPSALWSTYESFLCVALCAGLLTLFRETVTGTNRVTRELSANAYAVYILHLPVVVTVQYLLSDRGFTAGGAWLVVSAVATSFAFVTAAGVRRLPGVRRIL
;
A
#
# COMPACT_ATOMS: atom_id res chain seq x y z
N MET A 1 4.01 7.23 -15.77
CA MET A 1 2.61 7.47 -15.32
C MET A 1 1.60 7.06 -16.38
N ALA A 2 1.68 7.58 -17.61
CA ALA A 2 0.75 7.24 -18.69
C ALA A 2 0.68 5.73 -19.00
N SER A 3 1.83 5.05 -19.10
CA SER A 3 1.88 3.59 -19.32
C SER A 3 1.21 2.80 -18.19
N LEU A 4 1.41 3.21 -16.94
CA LEU A 4 0.77 2.62 -15.76
C LEU A 4 -0.75 2.78 -15.81
N ALA A 5 -1.23 3.99 -16.10
CA ALA A 5 -2.65 4.28 -16.21
C ALA A 5 -3.32 3.47 -17.33
N VAL A 6 -2.67 3.34 -18.51
CA VAL A 6 -3.18 2.55 -19.63
C VAL A 6 -3.23 1.06 -19.28
N THR A 7 -2.18 0.51 -18.67
CA THR A 7 -2.16 -0.91 -18.29
C THR A 7 -3.21 -1.23 -17.21
N THR A 8 -3.35 -0.37 -16.20
CA THR A 8 -4.38 -0.52 -15.16
C THR A 8 -5.79 -0.42 -15.76
N PHE A 9 -6.03 0.55 -16.65
CA PHE A 9 -7.30 0.68 -17.36
C PHE A 9 -7.60 -0.54 -18.23
N ALA A 10 -6.60 -1.07 -18.94
CA ALA A 10 -6.76 -2.25 -19.79
C ALA A 10 -7.14 -3.50 -18.99
N VAL A 11 -6.58 -3.69 -17.80
CA VAL A 11 -6.97 -4.81 -16.91
C VAL A 11 -8.37 -4.59 -16.33
N ARG A 12 -8.74 -3.34 -16.03
CA ARG A 12 -10.09 -2.97 -15.56
C ARG A 12 -11.20 -3.15 -16.57
N LEU A 13 -10.88 -3.31 -17.86
CA LEU A 13 -11.85 -3.71 -18.89
C LEU A 13 -12.41 -5.12 -18.64
N LYS A 14 -11.58 -6.01 -18.10
CA LYS A 14 -11.93 -7.42 -17.87
C LYS A 14 -12.23 -7.75 -16.40
N TYR A 15 -11.60 -7.02 -15.47
CA TYR A 15 -11.78 -7.21 -14.03
C TYR A 15 -12.08 -5.86 -13.36
N PRO A 16 -13.35 -5.55 -13.05
CA PRO A 16 -13.69 -4.34 -12.31
C PRO A 16 -13.03 -4.34 -10.92
N LEU A 17 -12.86 -3.15 -10.36
CA LEU A 17 -12.41 -2.98 -8.98
C LEU A 17 -13.28 -3.78 -8.01
N ASP A 18 -12.67 -4.24 -6.92
CA ASP A 18 -13.27 -5.14 -5.92
C ASP A 18 -13.58 -6.57 -6.40
N THR A 19 -13.08 -6.97 -7.57
CA THR A 19 -13.07 -8.38 -7.96
C THR A 19 -11.90 -9.10 -7.31
N TRP A 20 -12.17 -9.77 -6.20
CA TRP A 20 -11.18 -10.61 -5.50
C TRP A 20 -11.24 -12.03 -6.03
N ILE A 21 -10.12 -12.51 -6.58
CA ILE A 21 -10.01 -13.90 -7.00
C ILE A 21 -9.25 -14.65 -5.90
N PRO A 22 -9.85 -15.68 -5.28
CA PRO A 22 -9.14 -16.55 -4.37
C PRO A 22 -8.18 -17.42 -5.18
N VAL A 23 -6.90 -17.08 -5.14
CA VAL A 23 -5.82 -17.93 -5.65
C VAL A 23 -5.43 -18.89 -4.52
N LEU A 24 -5.41 -20.19 -4.79
CA LEU A 24 -5.08 -21.23 -3.79
C LEU A 24 -6.03 -21.25 -2.56
N ASP A 25 -7.29 -20.81 -2.69
CA ASP A 25 -8.32 -20.72 -1.63
C ASP A 25 -8.03 -19.78 -0.44
N PHE A 26 -6.77 -19.41 -0.18
CA PHE A 26 -6.39 -18.51 0.93
C PHE A 26 -5.79 -17.18 0.47
N LEU A 27 -5.28 -17.07 -0.76
CA LEU A 27 -4.64 -15.84 -1.24
C LEU A 27 -5.65 -15.02 -2.04
N GLN A 28 -6.23 -14.02 -1.42
CA GLN A 28 -7.09 -13.08 -2.12
C GLN A 28 -6.23 -12.11 -2.94
N VAL A 29 -6.31 -12.23 -4.26
CA VAL A 29 -5.60 -11.34 -5.19
C VAL A 29 -6.61 -10.48 -5.92
N GLU A 30 -6.37 -9.18 -5.94
CA GLU A 30 -7.14 -8.21 -6.73
C GLU A 30 -6.42 -7.98 -8.07
N PRO A 31 -6.89 -8.57 -9.20
CA PRO A 31 -6.17 -8.51 -10.47
C PRO A 31 -6.03 -7.08 -11.00
N ALA A 32 -7.00 -6.21 -10.70
CA ALA A 32 -7.03 -4.82 -11.14
C ALA A 32 -5.83 -3.99 -10.63
N ARG A 33 -5.25 -4.37 -9.48
CA ARG A 33 -4.11 -3.66 -8.87
C ARG A 33 -2.76 -4.32 -9.16
N PHE A 34 -2.78 -5.54 -9.68
CA PHE A 34 -1.57 -6.32 -9.93
C PHE A 34 -0.54 -5.61 -10.84
N PRO A 35 -0.92 -4.99 -11.98
CA PRO A 35 0.05 -4.29 -12.84
C PRO A 35 0.75 -3.14 -12.12
N GLN A 36 0.02 -2.46 -11.25
CA GLN A 36 0.54 -1.35 -10.46
C GLN A 36 1.58 -1.85 -9.46
N TYR A 37 1.28 -2.91 -8.71
CA TYR A 37 2.22 -3.51 -7.76
C TYR A 37 3.48 -4.04 -8.45
N ALA A 38 3.33 -4.75 -9.56
CA ALA A 38 4.47 -5.26 -10.33
C ALA A 38 5.37 -4.13 -10.84
N ALA A 39 4.78 -3.07 -11.39
CA ALA A 39 5.52 -1.91 -11.87
C ALA A 39 6.29 -1.19 -10.75
N PHE A 40 5.64 -0.94 -9.60
CA PHE A 40 6.32 -0.31 -8.46
C PHE A 40 7.43 -1.18 -7.87
N PHE A 41 7.24 -2.51 -7.84
CA PHE A 41 8.27 -3.43 -7.39
C PHE A 41 9.51 -3.37 -8.31
N ILE A 42 9.30 -3.40 -9.64
CA ILE A 42 10.38 -3.25 -10.62
C ILE A 42 11.06 -1.88 -10.50
N LEU A 43 10.28 -0.80 -10.38
CA LEU A 43 10.81 0.55 -10.21
C LEU A 43 11.61 0.69 -8.92
N GLY A 44 11.20 0.03 -7.83
CA GLY A 44 11.96 -0.02 -6.59
C GLY A 44 13.32 -0.69 -6.76
N ILE A 45 13.38 -1.81 -7.49
CA ILE A 45 14.64 -2.50 -7.80
C ILE A 45 15.55 -1.60 -8.64
N LEU A 46 15.02 -0.97 -9.68
CA LEU A 46 15.78 -0.07 -10.55
C LEU A 46 16.27 1.16 -9.79
N ALA A 47 15.42 1.76 -8.95
CA ALA A 47 15.77 2.91 -8.12
C ALA A 47 16.92 2.60 -7.17
N HIS A 48 16.94 1.40 -6.58
CA HIS A 48 18.05 0.95 -5.74
C HIS A 48 19.32 0.70 -6.56
N ARG A 49 19.23 0.03 -7.72
CA ARG A 49 20.39 -0.29 -8.57
C ARG A 49 21.09 0.93 -9.16
N HIS A 50 20.31 1.95 -9.53
CA HIS A 50 20.82 3.17 -10.16
C HIS A 50 20.96 4.35 -9.19
N ASP A 51 20.75 4.10 -7.90
CA ASP A 51 20.81 5.10 -6.84
C ASP A 51 19.94 6.34 -7.11
N TRP A 52 18.77 6.11 -7.73
CA TRP A 52 17.85 7.18 -8.10
C TRP A 52 17.38 7.96 -6.88
N LEU A 53 17.23 7.27 -5.74
CA LEU A 53 16.81 7.91 -4.49
C LEU A 53 17.80 8.94 -3.99
N ASN A 54 19.11 8.83 -4.21
CA ASN A 54 20.05 9.88 -3.81
C ASN A 54 20.16 11.01 -4.84
N ARG A 55 19.92 10.69 -6.12
CA ARG A 55 20.00 11.67 -7.23
C ARG A 55 18.73 12.49 -7.41
N PHE A 56 17.61 12.04 -6.84
CA PHE A 56 16.32 12.67 -7.01
C PHE A 56 16.27 14.02 -6.28
N ASP A 57 15.90 15.07 -7.00
CA ASP A 57 15.80 16.41 -6.44
C ASP A 57 14.73 16.50 -5.34
N ALA A 58 15.13 17.04 -4.18
CA ALA A 58 14.25 17.15 -3.02
C ALA A 58 13.05 18.06 -3.31
N ARG A 59 13.24 19.17 -4.04
CA ARG A 59 12.14 20.10 -4.35
C ARG A 59 11.04 19.43 -5.15
N THR A 60 11.45 18.66 -6.16
CA THR A 60 10.54 17.85 -6.97
C THR A 60 9.78 16.87 -6.07
N GLY A 61 10.44 16.16 -5.16
CA GLY A 61 9.79 15.24 -4.22
C GLY A 61 8.78 15.92 -3.28
N TRP A 62 9.10 17.10 -2.76
CA TRP A 62 8.15 17.89 -1.95
C TRP A 62 6.93 18.34 -2.75
N LEU A 63 7.09 18.73 -4.02
CA LEU A 63 5.96 19.05 -4.91
C LEU A 63 5.07 17.83 -5.17
N TRP A 64 5.67 16.64 -5.36
CA TRP A 64 4.91 15.40 -5.49
C TRP A 64 4.19 15.04 -4.19
N LEU A 65 4.82 15.26 -3.03
CA LEU A 65 4.19 15.00 -1.74
C LEU A 65 2.98 15.93 -1.52
N THR A 66 3.12 17.23 -1.78
CA THR A 66 2.02 18.19 -1.64
C THR A 66 0.90 17.88 -2.63
N GLY A 67 1.23 17.59 -3.89
CA GLY A 67 0.25 17.16 -4.89
C GLY A 67 -0.48 15.88 -4.51
N GLY A 68 0.24 14.89 -3.96
CA GLY A 68 -0.33 13.65 -3.44
C GLY A 68 -1.26 13.89 -2.25
N LEU A 69 -0.85 14.68 -1.27
CA LEU A 69 -1.67 15.03 -0.10
C LEU A 69 -2.92 15.83 -0.47
N LEU A 70 -2.80 16.78 -1.40
CA LEU A 70 -3.96 17.51 -1.95
C LEU A 70 -4.90 16.57 -2.70
N GLY A 71 -4.35 15.62 -3.45
CA GLY A 71 -5.11 14.53 -4.04
C GLY A 71 -5.91 13.79 -2.98
N VAL A 72 -5.26 13.28 -1.92
CA VAL A 72 -5.94 12.57 -0.84
C VAL A 72 -7.02 13.42 -0.18
N ALA A 73 -6.75 14.69 0.11
CA ALA A 73 -7.73 15.61 0.68
C ALA A 73 -8.95 15.79 -0.24
N LEU A 74 -8.73 15.89 -1.55
CA LEU A 74 -9.80 15.94 -2.54
C LEU A 74 -10.65 14.66 -2.52
N LEU A 75 -10.03 13.48 -2.41
CA LEU A 75 -10.76 12.21 -2.31
C LEU A 75 -11.70 12.20 -1.11
N PHE A 76 -11.21 12.61 0.06
CA PHE A 76 -12.02 12.66 1.29
C PHE A 76 -13.10 13.75 1.24
N ALA A 77 -12.85 14.86 0.55
CA ALA A 77 -13.82 15.94 0.39
C ALA A 77 -14.95 15.58 -0.59
N VAL A 78 -14.63 14.90 -1.70
CA VAL A 78 -15.58 14.51 -2.74
C VAL A 78 -16.34 13.23 -2.37
N GLY A 79 -15.71 12.37 -1.58
CA GLY A 79 -16.23 11.05 -1.23
C GLY A 79 -15.88 10.01 -2.31
N GLN A 80 -15.50 8.82 -1.87
CA GLN A 80 -15.17 7.69 -2.74
C GLN A 80 -16.36 7.22 -3.60
N ASP A 81 -17.60 7.48 -3.13
CA ASP A 81 -18.84 7.07 -3.80
C ASP A 81 -19.32 8.10 -4.84
N ALA A 82 -18.52 9.12 -5.14
CA ALA A 82 -18.90 10.12 -6.11
C ALA A 82 -19.04 9.49 -7.52
N PRO A 83 -20.05 9.89 -8.31
CA PRO A 83 -20.29 9.33 -9.65
C PRO A 83 -19.14 9.58 -10.64
N ALA A 84 -18.18 10.43 -10.28
CA ALA A 84 -16.94 10.66 -11.02
C ALA A 84 -15.94 9.50 -10.90
N PHE A 85 -16.07 8.63 -9.89
CA PHE A 85 -15.16 7.53 -9.59
C PHE A 85 -15.84 6.19 -9.84
N GLY A 86 -15.76 5.73 -11.09
CA GLY A 86 -16.39 4.48 -11.52
C GLY A 86 -15.51 3.26 -11.21
N PRO A 87 -16.05 2.19 -10.60
CA PRO A 87 -15.28 0.98 -10.26
C PRO A 87 -14.83 0.15 -11.49
N GLY A 88 -15.38 0.39 -12.68
CA GLY A 88 -14.93 -0.29 -13.90
C GLY A 88 -15.73 0.05 -15.16
N GLY A 89 -15.35 -0.57 -16.29
CA GLY A 89 -15.99 -0.42 -17.60
C GLY A 89 -15.36 0.61 -18.54
N LEU A 90 -15.80 0.62 -19.81
CA LEU A 90 -15.40 1.57 -20.88
C LEU A 90 -16.05 2.95 -20.69
N ASN A 91 -15.94 3.52 -19.49
CA ASN A 91 -16.60 4.78 -19.15
C ASN A 91 -15.56 5.85 -18.76
N GLY A 92 -15.84 7.11 -19.10
CA GLY A 92 -15.00 8.27 -18.72
C GLY A 92 -14.62 8.30 -17.22
N PRO A 93 -15.55 8.01 -16.28
CA PRO A 93 -15.25 7.88 -14.85
C PRO A 93 -14.21 6.82 -14.48
N SER A 94 -14.19 5.67 -15.16
CA SER A 94 -13.20 4.59 -14.92
C SER A 94 -11.80 4.99 -15.38
N ALA A 95 -11.70 5.72 -16.50
CA ALA A 95 -10.45 6.28 -16.99
C ALA A 95 -9.92 7.40 -16.07
N LEU A 96 -10.82 8.28 -15.60
CA LEU A 96 -10.47 9.33 -14.64
C LEU A 96 -9.96 8.74 -13.34
N TRP A 97 -10.66 7.75 -12.78
CA TRP A 97 -10.26 7.05 -11.55
C TRP A 97 -8.90 6.37 -11.70
N SER A 98 -8.68 5.63 -12.80
CA SER A 98 -7.41 4.93 -13.04
C SER A 98 -6.23 5.90 -13.19
N THR A 99 -6.46 7.06 -13.80
CA THR A 99 -5.45 8.13 -13.93
C THR A 99 -5.17 8.79 -12.59
N TYR A 100 -6.22 9.12 -11.85
CA TYR A 100 -6.15 9.76 -10.54
C TYR A 100 -5.44 8.87 -9.50
N GLU A 101 -5.77 7.58 -9.46
CA GLU A 101 -5.12 6.60 -8.60
C GLU A 101 -3.66 6.37 -8.99
N SER A 102 -3.36 6.26 -10.29
CA SER A 102 -1.97 6.19 -10.76
C SER A 102 -1.19 7.45 -10.36
N PHE A 103 -1.84 8.62 -10.37
CA PHE A 103 -1.28 9.87 -9.90
C PHE A 103 -0.96 9.84 -8.42
N LEU A 104 -1.95 9.53 -7.59
CA LEU A 104 -1.79 9.43 -6.15
C LEU A 104 -0.68 8.46 -5.76
N CYS A 105 -0.65 7.27 -6.37
CA CYS A 105 0.36 6.28 -6.02
C CYS A 105 1.78 6.76 -6.33
N VAL A 106 2.04 7.33 -7.52
CA VAL A 106 3.38 7.84 -7.84
C VAL A 106 3.73 9.05 -6.97
N ALA A 107 2.79 9.97 -6.78
CA ALA A 107 2.97 11.17 -5.99
C ALA A 107 3.31 10.85 -4.53
N LEU A 108 2.55 9.95 -3.90
CA LEU A 108 2.77 9.51 -2.53
C LEU A 108 4.04 8.67 -2.39
N CYS A 109 4.32 7.73 -3.32
CA CYS A 109 5.56 6.97 -3.28
C CYS A 109 6.79 7.87 -3.38
N ALA A 110 6.85 8.77 -4.37
CA ALA A 110 7.98 9.69 -4.53
C ALA A 110 8.08 10.70 -3.37
N GLY A 111 6.94 11.24 -2.96
CA GLY A 111 6.84 12.22 -1.89
C GLY A 111 7.23 11.67 -0.52
N LEU A 112 6.71 10.50 -0.13
CA LEU A 112 7.04 9.86 1.14
C LEU A 112 8.51 9.42 1.17
N LEU A 113 9.04 8.86 0.08
CA LEU A 113 10.46 8.50 0.01
C LEU A 113 11.36 9.72 0.20
N THR A 114 10.99 10.87 -0.40
CA THR A 114 11.71 12.14 -0.20
C THR A 114 11.56 12.65 1.23
N LEU A 115 10.35 12.60 1.81
CA LEU A 115 10.09 12.99 3.19
C LEU A 115 10.97 12.21 4.17
N PHE A 116 10.98 10.88 4.06
CA PHE A 116 11.78 10.03 4.94
C PHE A 116 13.28 10.25 4.72
N ARG A 117 13.72 10.48 3.48
CA ARG A 117 15.14 10.77 3.16
C ARG A 117 15.62 12.07 3.80
N GLU A 118 14.83 13.13 3.72
CA GLU A 118 15.23 14.47 4.18
C GLU A 118 15.00 14.67 5.69
N THR A 119 13.93 14.10 6.25
CA THR A 119 13.55 14.36 7.66
C THR A 119 14.04 13.28 8.63
N VAL A 120 14.17 12.03 8.20
CA VAL A 120 14.61 10.93 9.06
C VAL A 120 16.11 10.70 8.86
N THR A 121 16.90 11.59 9.45
CA THR A 121 18.37 11.51 9.44
C THR A 121 18.86 10.62 10.57
N GLY A 122 18.86 9.31 10.33
CA GLY A 122 19.55 8.35 11.21
C GLY A 122 18.87 6.99 11.33
N THR A 123 19.68 5.97 11.61
CA THR A 123 19.19 4.64 11.97
C THR A 123 19.52 4.35 13.42
N ASN A 124 18.49 4.18 14.24
CA ASN A 124 18.64 3.74 15.62
C ASN A 124 18.42 2.23 15.68
N ARG A 125 18.83 1.60 16.80
CA ARG A 125 18.65 0.15 16.98
C ARG A 125 17.18 -0.27 16.77
N VAL A 126 16.24 0.53 17.28
CA VAL A 126 14.80 0.27 17.14
C VAL A 126 14.36 0.36 15.67
N THR A 127 14.71 1.42 14.94
CA THR A 127 14.28 1.58 13.55
C THR A 127 14.88 0.50 12.65
N ARG A 128 16.13 0.09 12.89
CA ARG A 128 16.75 -1.03 12.17
C ARG A 128 16.02 -2.35 12.40
N GLU A 129 15.63 -2.64 13.64
CA GLU A 129 14.87 -3.85 13.96
C GLU A 129 13.45 -3.79 13.36
N LEU A 130 12.78 -2.64 13.41
CA LEU A 130 11.45 -2.45 12.81
C LEU A 130 11.50 -2.66 11.29
N SER A 131 12.43 -2.00 10.59
CA SER A 131 12.61 -2.16 9.13
C SER A 131 12.93 -3.60 8.75
N ALA A 132 13.75 -4.29 9.54
CA ALA A 132 14.10 -5.67 9.25
C ALA A 132 12.96 -6.66 9.54
N ASN A 133 11.98 -6.30 10.38
CA ASN A 133 10.77 -7.09 10.61
C ASN A 133 9.62 -6.73 9.64
N ALA A 134 9.72 -5.64 8.87
CA ALA A 134 8.61 -5.10 8.08
C ALA A 134 8.03 -6.11 7.07
N TYR A 135 8.88 -6.89 6.40
CA TYR A 135 8.41 -7.91 5.45
C TYR A 135 7.71 -9.09 6.15
N ALA A 136 8.23 -9.53 7.30
CA ALA A 136 7.59 -10.56 8.11
C ALA A 136 6.23 -10.07 8.66
N VAL A 137 6.15 -8.83 9.12
CA VAL A 137 4.90 -8.19 9.56
C VAL A 137 3.90 -8.13 8.40
N TYR A 138 4.34 -7.78 7.18
CA TYR A 138 3.48 -7.76 6.00
C TYR A 138 2.83 -9.11 5.70
N ILE A 139 3.51 -10.23 5.96
CA ILE A 139 2.91 -11.56 5.78
C ILE A 139 2.02 -11.93 6.97
N LEU A 140 2.51 -11.70 8.19
CA LEU A 140 1.85 -12.17 9.41
C LEU A 140 0.64 -11.34 9.83
N HIS A 141 0.56 -10.06 9.45
CA HIS A 141 -0.56 -9.22 9.88
C HIS A 141 -1.89 -9.64 9.26
N LEU A 142 -1.91 -10.12 8.01
CA LEU A 142 -3.14 -10.50 7.29
C LEU A 142 -4.00 -11.51 8.06
N PRO A 143 -3.51 -12.71 8.44
CA PRO A 143 -4.32 -13.67 9.18
C PRO A 143 -4.76 -13.15 10.55
N VAL A 144 -3.94 -12.31 11.18
CA VAL A 144 -4.22 -11.73 12.50
C VAL A 144 -5.36 -10.72 12.39
N VAL A 145 -5.30 -9.80 11.41
CA VAL A 145 -6.36 -8.83 11.13
C VAL A 145 -7.68 -9.55 10.89
N VAL A 146 -7.70 -10.57 10.02
CA VAL A 146 -8.91 -11.34 9.69
C VAL A 146 -9.47 -12.02 10.93
N THR A 147 -8.63 -12.67 11.74
CA THR A 147 -9.05 -13.36 12.97
C THR A 147 -9.65 -12.37 13.97
N VAL A 148 -8.99 -11.23 14.20
CA VAL A 148 -9.48 -10.23 15.16
C VAL A 148 -10.76 -9.57 14.65
N GLN A 149 -10.86 -9.27 13.36
CA GLN A 149 -12.11 -8.74 12.76
C GLN A 149 -13.27 -9.71 12.91
N TYR A 150 -13.06 -11.00 12.64
CA TYR A 150 -14.09 -12.02 12.80
C TYR A 150 -14.52 -12.16 14.27
N LEU A 151 -13.60 -12.03 15.23
CA LEU A 151 -13.95 -12.03 16.66
C LEU A 151 -14.73 -10.78 17.09
N LEU A 152 -14.63 -9.67 16.35
CA LEU A 152 -15.31 -8.41 16.65
C LEU A 152 -16.62 -8.22 15.88
N SER A 153 -16.86 -8.96 14.78
CA SER A 153 -18.01 -8.76 13.88
C SER A 153 -19.36 -8.83 14.61
N ASP A 154 -19.46 -9.70 15.61
CA ASP A 154 -20.74 -10.01 16.26
C ASP A 154 -20.97 -9.20 17.54
N ARG A 155 -20.06 -8.28 17.89
CA ARG A 155 -20.04 -7.60 19.19
C ARG A 155 -20.58 -6.17 19.20
N GLY A 156 -21.23 -5.72 18.12
CA GLY A 156 -21.91 -4.43 18.07
C GLY A 156 -20.99 -3.21 18.22
N PHE A 157 -19.69 -3.36 17.93
CA PHE A 157 -18.75 -2.24 17.94
C PHE A 157 -19.10 -1.22 16.84
N THR A 158 -18.89 0.07 17.13
CA THR A 158 -18.87 1.09 16.07
C THR A 158 -17.71 0.80 15.12
N ALA A 159 -17.88 1.10 13.82
CA ALA A 159 -16.87 0.81 12.80
C ALA A 159 -15.49 1.40 13.16
N GLY A 160 -15.46 2.62 13.71
CA GLY A 160 -14.23 3.26 14.17
C GLY A 160 -13.58 2.56 15.38
N GLY A 161 -14.40 2.09 16.33
CA GLY A 161 -13.91 1.35 17.50
C GLY A 161 -13.31 -0.01 17.10
N ALA A 162 -14.01 -0.75 16.24
CA ALA A 162 -13.49 -2.01 15.71
C ALA A 162 -12.18 -1.79 14.93
N TRP A 163 -12.11 -0.75 14.10
CA TRP A 163 -10.90 -0.42 13.34
C TRP A 163 -9.70 -0.10 14.25
N LEU A 164 -9.89 0.68 15.31
CA LEU A 164 -8.83 1.02 16.27
C LEU A 164 -8.31 -0.23 16.98
N VAL A 165 -9.21 -1.07 17.48
CA VAL A 165 -8.84 -2.30 18.21
C VAL A 165 -8.10 -3.26 17.30
N VAL A 166 -8.65 -3.53 16.10
CA VAL A 166 -8.02 -4.41 15.10
C VAL A 166 -6.63 -3.90 14.74
N SER A 167 -6.48 -2.60 14.45
CA SER A 167 -5.21 -2.02 14.05
C SER A 167 -4.16 -2.12 15.16
N ALA A 168 -4.52 -1.81 16.41
CA ALA A 168 -3.61 -1.90 17.54
C ALA A 168 -3.18 -3.35 17.80
N VAL A 169 -4.15 -4.27 17.90
CA VAL A 169 -3.89 -5.68 18.21
C VAL A 169 -3.08 -6.34 17.10
N ALA A 170 -3.50 -6.18 15.85
CA ALA A 170 -2.83 -6.82 14.72
C ALA A 170 -1.39 -6.30 14.54
N THR A 171 -1.17 -5.00 14.69
CA THR A 171 0.17 -4.41 14.57
C THR A 171 1.09 -4.91 15.68
N SER A 172 0.66 -4.80 16.94
CA SER A 172 1.46 -5.25 18.09
C SER A 172 1.77 -6.74 17.99
N PHE A 173 0.77 -7.56 17.69
CA PHE A 173 0.95 -9.00 17.58
C PHE A 173 1.88 -9.35 16.42
N ALA A 174 1.69 -8.75 15.23
CA ALA A 174 2.52 -9.02 14.06
C ALA A 174 4.00 -8.66 14.32
N PHE A 175 4.30 -7.54 15.00
CA PHE A 175 5.67 -7.18 15.35
C PHE A 175 6.30 -8.13 16.36
N VAL A 176 5.55 -8.57 17.37
CA VAL A 176 6.03 -9.55 18.36
C VAL A 176 6.31 -10.89 17.69
N THR A 177 5.40 -11.39 16.87
CA THR A 177 5.58 -12.64 16.14
C THR A 177 6.71 -12.55 15.13
N ALA A 178 6.82 -11.45 14.38
CA ALA A 178 7.90 -11.24 13.42
C ALA A 178 9.27 -11.25 14.10
N ALA A 179 9.40 -10.56 15.25
CA ALA A 179 10.62 -10.55 16.03
C ALA A 179 10.99 -11.94 16.59
N GLY A 180 9.99 -12.75 16.96
CA GLY A 180 10.19 -14.14 17.38
C GLY A 180 10.61 -15.05 16.22
N VAL A 181 9.90 -14.99 15.10
CA VAL A 181 10.16 -15.82 13.91
C VAL A 181 11.54 -15.53 13.31
N ARG A 182 11.97 -14.27 13.25
CA ARG A 182 13.32 -13.91 12.75
C ARG A 182 14.47 -14.36 13.64
N ARG A 183 14.21 -14.77 14.89
CA ARG A 183 15.22 -15.40 15.76
C ARG A 183 15.43 -16.88 15.45
N LEU A 184 14.57 -17.51 14.64
CA LEU A 184 14.73 -18.91 14.23
C LEU A 184 15.81 -19.04 13.13
N PRO A 185 16.75 -19.99 13.27
CA PRO A 185 17.95 -20.07 12.43
C PRO A 185 17.68 -20.35 10.94
N GLY A 186 16.51 -20.90 10.57
CA GLY A 186 16.15 -21.17 9.18
C GLY A 186 15.46 -20.00 8.45
N VAL A 187 14.74 -19.14 9.17
CA VAL A 187 13.88 -18.10 8.55
C VAL A 187 14.63 -16.79 8.33
N ARG A 188 15.65 -16.52 9.14
CA ARG A 188 16.51 -15.31 9.05
C ARG A 188 17.24 -15.16 7.71
N ARG A 189 17.32 -16.23 6.90
CA ARG A 189 17.97 -16.22 5.57
C ARG A 189 17.01 -15.81 4.44
N ILE A 190 15.70 -15.87 4.69
CA ILE A 190 14.64 -15.60 3.70
C ILE A 190 13.90 -14.29 4.03
N LEU A 191 13.80 -13.91 5.32
CA LEU A 191 13.19 -12.67 5.83
C LEU A 191 14.22 -11.70 6.40
#